data_AF-A0A2V9FFC2-F1
#
_entry.id   AF-A0A2V9FFC2-F1
#
_cell.length_a   1.000
_cell.length_b   1.000
_cell.length_c   1.000
_cell.angle_alpha   90.00
_cell.angle_beta   90.00
_cell.angle_gamma   90.00
#
_symmetry.space_group_name_H-M   'P 1'
#
loop_
_entity.id
_entity.type
_entity.pdbx_description
1 polymer ?
#
loop_
_entity_poly.entity_id
_entity_poly.type
_entity_poly.pdbx_seq_one_letter_code
_entity_poly.pdbx_strand_id
1 'polypeptide(L)'
;LDNSSTHQGEPIEKLRARHPRLHVEHFPSYSPELNPEEGVWSLSKKELANGCPKDIDELMESIIRVIDGIRRSPAKLRWSILQSELPLFFCANPLHYSM
;
A
#
# COMPACT_ATOMS: atom_id res chain seq x y z
N LEU A 1 -7.11 -3.06 1.72
CA LEU A 1 -7.25 -3.17 0.24
C LEU A 1 -8.45 -2.34 -0.17
N ASP A 2 -8.40 -1.71 -1.35
CA ASP A 2 -9.59 -1.10 -1.92
C ASP A 2 -10.63 -2.18 -2.30
N ASN A 3 -11.82 -1.74 -2.74
CA ASN A 3 -12.89 -2.64 -3.18
C ASN A 3 -12.90 -2.89 -4.69
N SER A 4 -11.75 -2.79 -5.37
CA SER A 4 -11.63 -3.21 -6.76
C SER A 4 -12.02 -4.68 -6.89
N SER A 5 -12.74 -5.04 -7.95
CA SER A 5 -13.15 -6.43 -8.22
C SER A 5 -11.96 -7.38 -8.35
N THR A 6 -10.78 -6.86 -8.70
CA THR A 6 -9.51 -7.61 -8.76
C THR A 6 -8.99 -8.06 -7.39
N HIS A 7 -9.43 -7.42 -6.29
CA HIS A 7 -9.10 -7.79 -4.91
C HIS A 7 -10.15 -8.72 -4.29
N GLN A 8 -11.02 -9.33 -5.10
CA GLN A 8 -12.12 -10.17 -4.65
C GLN A 8 -12.11 -11.53 -5.37
N GLY A 9 -12.89 -12.47 -4.82
CA GLY A 9 -13.18 -13.76 -5.46
C GLY A 9 -12.19 -14.88 -5.13
N GLU A 10 -12.36 -15.99 -5.86
CA GLU A 10 -11.74 -17.29 -5.57
C GLU A 10 -10.21 -17.25 -5.39
N PRO A 11 -9.42 -16.47 -6.16
CA PRO A 11 -7.97 -16.42 -5.96
C PRO A 11 -7.57 -15.87 -4.58
N ILE A 12 -8.27 -14.84 -4.10
CA ILE A 12 -8.02 -14.23 -2.78
C ILE A 12 -8.45 -15.19 -1.66
N GLU A 13 -9.57 -15.87 -1.82
CA GLU A 13 -10.03 -16.91 -0.89
C GLU A 13 -9.03 -18.06 -0.76
N LYS A 14 -8.53 -18.57 -1.90
CA LYS A 14 -7.47 -19.61 -1.92
C LYS A 14 -6.19 -19.13 -1.24
N LEU A 15 -5.79 -17.88 -1.44
CA LEU A 15 -4.62 -17.30 -0.79
C LEU A 15 -4.79 -17.25 0.74
N ARG A 16 -5.95 -16.78 1.21
CA ARG A 16 -6.27 -16.73 2.65
C ARG A 16 -6.31 -18.13 3.27
N ALA A 17 -6.87 -19.12 2.58
CA ALA A 17 -6.88 -20.51 3.04
C ALA A 17 -5.48 -21.10 3.16
N ARG A 18 -4.57 -20.77 2.22
CA ARG A 18 -3.17 -21.22 2.26
C ARG A 18 -2.35 -20.53 3.36
N HIS A 19 -2.71 -19.30 3.75
CA HIS A 19 -1.98 -18.50 4.71
C HIS A 19 -2.89 -18.04 5.87
N PRO A 20 -3.14 -18.90 6.88
CA PRO A 20 -4.09 -18.59 7.97
C PRO A 20 -3.76 -17.34 8.81
N ARG A 21 -2.51 -16.87 8.75
CA ARG A 21 -2.05 -15.64 9.44
C ARG A 21 -2.22 -14.37 8.60
N LEU A 22 -2.64 -14.48 7.34
CA LEU A 22 -2.90 -13.36 6.46
C LEU A 22 -4.31 -12.81 6.74
N HIS A 23 -4.38 -11.65 7.37
CA HIS A 23 -5.62 -10.90 7.52
C HIS A 23 -5.73 -9.86 6.40
N VAL A 24 -6.86 -9.88 5.70
CA VAL A 24 -7.17 -8.92 4.65
C VAL A 24 -8.27 -8.01 5.17
N GLU A 25 -7.94 -6.72 5.31
CA GLU A 25 -8.89 -5.67 5.66
C GLU A 25 -9.29 -4.92 4.38
N HIS A 26 -10.59 -4.81 4.14
CA HIS A 26 -11.11 -3.99 3.04
C HIS A 26 -11.46 -2.60 3.57
N PHE A 27 -10.94 -1.58 2.90
CA PHE A 27 -11.30 -0.21 3.21
C PHE A 27 -12.71 0.09 2.69
N PRO A 28 -13.43 1.06 3.29
CA PRO A 28 -14.63 1.60 2.67
C PRO A 28 -14.35 2.05 1.22
N SER A 29 -15.37 1.94 0.37
CA SER A 29 -15.25 2.39 -1.01
C SER A 29 -14.98 3.90 -1.06
N TYR A 30 -14.11 4.31 -1.98
CA TYR A 30 -13.71 5.71 -2.17
C TYR A 30 -13.00 6.34 -0.96
N SER A 31 -12.22 5.54 -0.20
CA SER A 31 -11.42 6.02 0.93
C SER A 31 -9.90 5.97 0.69
N PRO A 32 -9.35 6.76 -0.25
CA PRO A 32 -7.91 6.83 -0.48
C PRO A 32 -7.12 7.34 0.74
N GLU A 33 -7.72 8.16 1.61
CA GLU A 33 -7.14 8.68 2.85
C GLU A 33 -6.71 7.57 3.84
N LEU A 34 -7.31 6.39 3.75
CA LEU A 34 -6.95 5.22 4.57
C LEU A 34 -5.83 4.39 3.96
N ASN A 35 -5.45 4.64 2.70
CA ASN A 35 -4.50 3.81 1.98
C ASN A 35 -3.08 4.40 2.02
N PRO A 36 -2.15 3.84 2.82
CA PRO A 36 -0.81 4.41 2.95
C PRO A 36 0.02 4.34 1.65
N GLU A 37 -0.42 3.57 0.63
CA GLU A 37 0.21 3.62 -0.68
C GLU A 37 0.08 5.00 -1.34
N GLU A 38 -0.95 5.79 -1.01
CA GLU A 38 -1.11 7.17 -1.49
C GLU A 38 0.06 8.05 -1.04
N GLY A 39 0.60 7.82 0.17
CA GLY A 39 1.82 8.49 0.62
C GLY A 39 3.04 8.14 -0.25
N VAL A 40 3.18 6.86 -0.65
CA VAL A 40 4.22 6.43 -1.58
C VAL A 40 4.03 7.06 -2.95
N TRP A 41 2.80 7.14 -3.47
CA TRP A 41 2.48 7.80 -4.73
C TRP A 41 2.76 9.30 -4.69
N SER A 42 2.41 9.98 -3.60
CA SER A 42 2.70 11.40 -3.40
C SER A 42 4.19 11.69 -3.45
N LEU A 43 4.99 10.91 -2.70
CA LEU A 43 6.45 11.01 -2.74
C LEU A 43 7.01 10.72 -4.13
N SER A 44 6.54 9.67 -4.78
CA SER A 44 7.04 9.25 -6.10
C SER A 44 6.75 10.31 -7.17
N LYS A 45 5.51 10.82 -7.22
CA LYS A 45 5.12 11.88 -8.15
C LYS A 45 5.91 13.16 -7.91
N LYS A 46 6.19 13.52 -6.66
CA LYS A 46 7.00 14.69 -6.32
C LYS A 46 8.44 14.55 -6.83
N GLU A 47 9.07 13.39 -6.66
CA GLU A 47 10.44 13.13 -7.09
C GLU A 47 10.56 13.00 -8.63
N LEU A 48 9.51 12.49 -9.29
CA LEU A 48 9.44 12.36 -10.75
C LEU A 48 8.97 13.66 -11.44
N ALA A 49 8.53 14.66 -10.68
CA ALA A 49 8.00 15.89 -11.23
C ALA A 49 9.02 16.59 -12.14
N ASN A 50 8.55 17.10 -13.28
CA ASN A 50 9.37 17.74 -14.31
C ASN A 50 10.41 16.82 -15.00
N GLY A 51 10.34 15.51 -14.78
CA GLY A 51 11.07 14.55 -15.60
C GLY A 51 10.62 14.61 -17.07
N CYS A 52 11.56 14.40 -17.99
CA CYS A 52 11.30 14.36 -19.43
C CYS A 52 11.98 13.12 -20.05
N PRO A 53 11.53 11.90 -19.69
CA PRO A 53 12.07 10.69 -20.29
C PRO A 53 11.73 10.66 -21.78
N LYS A 54 12.67 10.21 -22.59
CA LYS A 54 12.56 10.22 -24.06
C LYS A 54 11.88 8.99 -24.61
N ASP A 55 11.84 7.91 -23.83
CA ASP A 55 11.20 6.65 -24.16
C ASP A 55 10.70 5.93 -22.89
N ILE A 56 10.10 4.77 -23.10
CA ILE A 56 9.51 3.96 -22.04
C ILE A 56 10.59 3.38 -21.12
N ASP A 57 11.77 3.05 -21.66
CA ASP A 57 12.85 2.46 -20.87
C ASP A 57 13.42 3.49 -19.87
N GLU A 58 13.66 4.72 -20.32
CA GLU A 58 14.09 5.83 -19.46
C GLU A 58 13.05 6.18 -18.40
N LEU A 59 11.75 6.13 -18.76
CA LEU A 59 10.66 6.31 -17.80
C LEU A 59 10.67 5.20 -16.73
N MET A 60 10.80 3.94 -17.15
CA MET A 60 10.81 2.79 -16.25
C MET A 60 12.01 2.83 -15.31
N GLU A 61 13.20 3.13 -15.81
CA GLU A 61 14.41 3.30 -14.99
C GLU A 61 14.23 4.40 -13.94
N SER A 62 13.61 5.52 -14.33
CA SER A 62 13.34 6.66 -13.44
C SER A 62 12.36 6.26 -12.32
N ILE A 63 11.25 5.60 -12.68
CA ILE A 63 10.25 5.10 -11.72
C ILE A 63 10.90 4.10 -10.75
N ILE A 64 11.63 3.11 -11.27
CA ILE A 64 12.29 2.08 -10.45
C ILE A 64 13.25 2.73 -9.45
N ARG A 65 14.07 3.68 -9.92
CA ARG A 65 15.04 4.39 -9.06
C ARG A 65 14.35 5.13 -7.92
N VAL A 66 13.24 5.83 -8.20
CA VAL A 66 12.48 6.58 -7.20
C VAL A 66 11.81 5.65 -6.19
N ILE A 67 11.11 4.62 -6.67
CA ILE A 67 10.43 3.63 -5.81
C ILE A 67 11.44 2.92 -4.91
N ASP A 68 12.59 2.52 -5.44
CA ASP A 68 13.64 1.87 -4.68
C ASP A 68 14.32 2.82 -3.66
N GLY A 69 14.41 4.11 -3.99
CA GLY A 69 14.80 5.16 -3.05
C GLY A 69 13.82 5.30 -1.87
N ILE A 70 12.51 5.25 -2.13
CA ILE A 70 11.48 5.27 -1.08
C ILE A 70 11.55 3.99 -0.24
N ARG A 71 11.61 2.82 -0.89
CA ARG A 71 11.69 1.49 -0.26
C ARG A 71 12.84 1.38 0.74
N ARG A 72 14.01 1.96 0.42
CA ARG A 72 15.20 1.94 1.29
C ARG A 72 15.14 2.92 2.47
N SER A 73 14.13 3.79 2.54
CA SER A 73 14.04 4.80 3.59
C SER A 73 12.93 4.46 4.59
N PRO A 74 13.27 3.93 5.79
CA PRO A 74 12.28 3.71 6.84
C PRO A 74 11.53 4.98 7.23
N ALA A 75 12.16 6.15 7.12
CA ALA A 75 11.51 7.43 7.40
C ALA A 75 10.40 7.73 6.39
N LYS A 76 10.66 7.56 5.08
CA LYS A 76 9.65 7.75 4.03
C LYS A 76 8.51 6.74 4.16
N LEU A 77 8.82 5.47 4.42
CA LEU A 77 7.79 4.43 4.63
C LEU A 77 6.92 4.69 5.87
N ARG A 78 7.54 5.07 7.00
CA ARG A 78 6.78 5.44 8.20
C ARG A 78 5.92 6.67 7.96
N TRP A 79 6.45 7.67 7.26
CA TRP A 79 5.67 8.85 6.89
C TRP A 79 4.44 8.48 6.06
N SER A 80 4.55 7.57 5.09
CA SER A 80 3.40 7.09 4.31
C SER A 80 2.31 6.45 5.18
N ILE A 81 2.70 5.72 6.23
CA ILE A 81 1.75 5.17 7.21
C ILE A 81 1.13 6.29 8.06
N LEU A 82 1.96 7.19 8.60
CA LEU A 82 1.53 8.27 9.49
C LEU A 82 0.61 9.30 8.81
N GLN A 83 0.70 9.45 7.49
CA GLN A 83 -0.17 10.34 6.72
C GLN A 83 -1.53 9.71 6.41
N SER A 84 -1.63 8.38 6.43
CA SER A 84 -2.93 7.73 6.31
C SER A 84 -3.73 7.93 7.59
N GLU A 85 -5.06 7.91 7.48
CA GLU A 85 -5.96 7.97 8.63
C GLU A 85 -6.07 6.62 9.37
N LEU A 86 -5.15 5.68 9.12
CA LEU A 86 -5.10 4.41 9.82
C LEU A 86 -4.78 4.63 11.31
N PRO A 87 -5.45 3.88 12.21
CA PRO A 87 -5.09 3.91 13.62
C PRO A 87 -3.65 3.42 13.79
N LEU A 88 -2.87 4.10 14.64
CA LEU A 88 -1.42 3.88 14.82
C LEU A 88 -1.04 2.50 15.42
N PHE A 89 -1.98 1.58 15.56
CA PHE A 89 -1.76 0.27 16.14
C PHE A 89 -2.65 -0.81 15.49
N PHE A 90 -2.05 -1.63 14.61
CA PHE A 90 -2.45 -3.05 14.44
C PHE A 90 -1.87 -3.92 15.58
N CYS A 91 -1.73 -3.36 16.79
CA CYS A 91 -1.33 -4.10 17.97
C CYS A 91 -2.59 -4.66 18.65
N ALA A 92 -2.79 -5.96 18.45
CA ALA A 92 -3.48 -6.89 19.35
C ALA A 92 -4.95 -6.56 19.70
N ASN A 93 -5.86 -7.31 19.07
CA ASN A 93 -6.99 -7.85 19.81
C ASN A 93 -7.06 -9.38 19.61
N PRO A 94 -6.25 -10.18 20.31
CA PRO A 94 -6.50 -11.60 20.41
C PRO A 94 -7.55 -11.82 21.52
N LEU A 95 -8.62 -12.50 21.14
CA LEU A 95 -9.57 -13.22 21.99
C LEU A 95 -10.68 -12.38 22.67
N HIS A 96 -11.84 -12.34 22.01
CA HIS A 96 -13.10 -12.57 22.70
C HIS A 96 -13.87 -13.64 21.90
N TYR A 97 -13.59 -14.91 22.19
CA TYR A 97 -14.49 -16.00 21.86
C TYR A 97 -15.38 -16.18 23.09
N SER A 98 -16.63 -15.75 22.99
CA SER A 98 -17.63 -15.98 24.03
C SER A 98 -17.93 -17.49 24.09
N MET A 99 -17.86 -18.06 25.30
CA MET A 99 -18.74 -19.15 25.73
C MET A 99 -19.72 -18.59 26.76
#